data_AF-A0AAJ1AFU6-F1
#
_entry.id   AF-A0AAJ1AFU6-F1
#
_cell.length_a   1.000
_cell.length_b   1.000
_cell.length_c   1.000
_cell.angle_alpha   90.00
_cell.angle_beta   90.00
_cell.angle_gamma   90.00
#
_symmetry.space_group_name_H-M   'P 1'
#
loop_
_entity.id
_entity.type
_entity.pdbx_description
1 polymer ?
#
loop_
_entity_poly.entity_id
_entity_poly.type
_entity_poly.pdbx_seq_one_letter_code
_entity_poly.pdbx_strand_id
1 'polypeptide(L)' 'MASSVLPIRLDPVLKKRLTAKAKAEGRSVSEQIRYYALLAMIAEENPDLPLSMIQDILEGDEQAKQGLLEPYPWGVL' A
#
# COMPACT_ATOMS: atom_id res chain seq x y z
N MET A 1 9.82 12.25 13.62
CA MET A 1 10.21 10.82 13.79
C MET A 1 11.57 10.65 13.14
N ALA A 2 12.54 10.02 13.81
CA ALA A 2 13.88 9.84 13.24
C ALA A 2 13.81 8.84 12.07
N SER A 3 14.22 9.26 10.88
CA SER A 3 14.37 8.37 9.74
C SER A 3 15.66 7.56 9.91
N SER A 4 15.55 6.22 9.93
CA SER A 4 16.69 5.32 9.87
C SER A 4 16.81 4.73 8.45
N VAL A 5 18.04 4.65 7.94
CA VAL A 5 18.34 4.09 6.62
C VAL A 5 18.71 2.62 6.78
N LEU A 6 17.97 1.72 6.11
CA LEU A 6 18.28 0.30 6.05
C LEU A 6 18.86 -0.06 4.67
N PRO A 7 20.17 -0.33 4.55
CA PRO A 7 20.75 -0.77 3.29
C PRO A 7 20.34 -2.22 3.00
N ILE A 8 19.55 -2.42 1.94
CA ILE A 8 19.13 -3.75 1.49
C ILE A 8 19.81 -4.10 0.17
N ARG A 9 20.25 -5.36 0.04
CA ARG A 9 20.73 -5.89 -1.24
C ARG A 9 19.53 -6.43 -2.02
N LEU A 10 19.39 -5.99 -3.26
CA LEU A 10 18.37 -6.45 -4.19
C LEU A 10 19.06 -7.05 -5.42
N ASP A 11 18.53 -8.16 -5.92
CA ASP A 11 18.99 -8.67 -7.20
C ASP A 11 18.60 -7.69 -8.34
N PRO A 12 19.33 -7.69 -9.47
CA PRO A 12 19.09 -6.75 -10.56
C PRO A 12 17.69 -6.85 -11.18
N VAL A 13 17.09 -8.05 -11.20
CA VAL A 13 15.78 -8.29 -11.81
C VAL A 13 14.69 -7.71 -10.92
N LEU A 14 14.73 -7.99 -9.61
CA LEU A 14 13.80 -7.42 -8.64
C LEU A 14 13.92 -5.91 -8.57
N LYS A 15 15.14 -5.36 -8.56
CA LYS A 15 15.37 -3.91 -8.63
C LYS A 15 14.68 -3.30 -9.84
N LYS A 16 14.82 -3.90 -11.03
CA LYS A 16 14.19 -3.39 -12.26
C LYS A 16 12.66 -3.43 -12.18
N ARG A 17 12.08 -4.51 -11.64
CA ARG A 17 10.62 -4.66 -11.45
C ARG A 17 10.07 -3.64 -10.46
N LEU A 18 10.73 -3.47 -9.31
CA LEU A 18 10.35 -2.48 -8.30
C LEU A 18 10.40 -1.06 -8.85
N THR A 19 11.46 -0.71 -9.58
CA THR A 19 11.58 0.62 -10.21
C THR A 19 10.46 0.88 -11.22
N ALA A 20 10.12 -0.11 -12.05
CA ALA A 20 9.04 0.04 -13.01
C ALA A 20 7.67 0.24 -12.32
N LYS A 21 7.39 -0.56 -11.29
CA LYS A 21 6.14 -0.46 -10.52
C LYS A 21 6.05 0.85 -9.74
N ALA A 22 7.11 1.24 -9.04
CA ALA A 22 7.17 2.51 -8.32
C ALA A 22 6.88 3.69 -9.26
N LYS A 23 7.48 3.70 -10.45
CA LYS A 23 7.22 4.73 -11.46
C LYS A 23 5.77 4.74 -11.95
N ALA A 24 5.17 3.58 -12.18
CA ALA A 24 3.77 3.47 -12.60
C ALA A 24 2.80 3.99 -11.53
N GLU A 25 3.17 3.83 -10.26
CA GLU A 25 2.38 4.24 -9.09
C GLU A 25 2.70 5.66 -8.61
N GLY A 26 3.60 6.39 -9.28
CA GLY A 26 4.04 7.72 -8.85
C GLY A 26 4.85 7.75 -7.55
N ARG A 27 5.42 6.61 -7.12
CA ARG A 27 6.21 6.45 -5.88
C ARG A 27 7.71 6.37 -6.16
N SER A 28 8.53 6.69 -5.17
CA SER A 28 9.95 6.32 -5.16
C SER A 28 10.11 4.81 -4.92
N VAL A 29 11.29 4.27 -5.27
CA VAL A 29 11.58 2.83 -5.04
C VAL A 29 11.52 2.48 -3.54
N SER A 30 12.04 3.35 -2.69
CA SER A 30 12.00 3.17 -1.23
C SER A 30 10.58 3.16 -0.69
N GLU A 31 9.71 4.06 -1.17
CA GLU A 31 8.29 4.08 -0.79
C GLU A 31 7.56 2.83 -1.28
N GLN A 32 7.85 2.36 -2.49
CA GLN A 32 7.25 1.13 -3.02
C GLN A 32 7.65 -0.09 -2.18
N ILE A 33 8.90 -0.18 -1.75
CA ILE A 33 9.38 -1.25 -0.86
C ILE A 33 8.68 -1.16 0.50
N ARG A 34 8.60 0.04 1.08
CA ARG A 34 7.89 0.27 2.35
C ARG A 34 6.42 -0.14 2.24
N TYR A 35 5.75 0.26 1.16
CA TYR A 35 4.37 -0.08 0.91
C TYR A 35 4.16 -1.59 0.84
N TYR A 36 4.99 -2.31 0.08
CA TYR A 36 4.92 -3.77 0.02
C TYR A 36 5.25 -4.46 1.33
N ALA A 37 6.22 -3.96 2.10
CA ALA A 37 6.53 -4.52 3.42
C ALA A 37 5.33 -4.36 4.38
N LEU A 38 4.69 -3.19 4.40
CA LEU A 38 3.50 -2.94 5.22
C LEU A 38 2.33 -3.82 4.77
N LEU A 39 2.09 -3.91 3.47
CA LEU A 39 1.04 -4.74 2.90
C LEU A 39 1.24 -6.23 3.22
N ALA A 40 2.49 -6.72 3.15
CA ALA A 40 2.82 -8.10 3.50
C ALA A 40 2.56 -8.41 4.98
N MET A 41 2.96 -7.52 5.90
CA MET A 41 2.71 -7.71 7.33
C MET A 41 1.21 -7.79 7.62
N ILE A 42 0.40 -6.89 7.03
CA ILE A 42 -1.06 -6.91 7.21
C ILE A 42 -1.68 -8.19 6.64
N ALA A 43 -1.22 -8.64 5.47
CA ALA A 43 -1.71 -9.88 4.85
C ALA A 43 -1.32 -11.13 5.65
N GLU A 44 -0.14 -11.14 6.29
CA GLU A 44 0.27 -12.23 7.19
C GLU A 44 -0.57 -12.26 8.48
N GLU A 45 -0.91 -11.09 9.03
CA GLU A 45 -1.77 -10.96 10.22
C GLU A 45 -3.24 -11.30 9.93
N ASN A 46 -3.68 -11.13 8.68
CA ASN A 46 -5.08 -11.31 8.26
C ASN A 46 -5.16 -12.23 7.01
N PRO A 47 -4.81 -13.52 7.15
CA PRO A 47 -4.64 -14.43 6.00
C PRO A 47 -5.96 -14.78 5.28
N ASP A 48 -7.10 -14.54 5.93
CA ASP A 48 -8.44 -14.72 5.39
C ASP A 48 -8.91 -13.54 4.52
N LEU A 49 -8.25 -12.39 4.62
CA LEU A 49 -8.58 -11.21 3.83
C LEU A 49 -7.85 -11.22 2.48
N PRO A 50 -8.58 -11.09 1.35
CA PRO A 50 -7.95 -10.91 0.05
C PRO A 50 -7.10 -9.64 0.00
N LEU A 51 -5.96 -9.73 -0.69
CA LEU A 51 -5.03 -8.60 -0.83
C LEU A 51 -5.68 -7.33 -1.43
N SER A 52 -6.65 -7.49 -2.33
CA SER A 52 -7.40 -6.36 -2.89
C SER A 52 -8.24 -5.66 -1.82
N MET A 53 -8.93 -6.42 -0.97
CA MET A 53 -9.72 -5.86 0.12
C MET A 53 -8.86 -5.11 1.13
N ILE A 54 -7.67 -5.63 1.45
CA ILE A 54 -6.71 -4.90 2.30
C ILE A 54 -6.34 -3.55 1.68
N GLN A 55 -6.08 -3.51 0.37
CA GLN A 55 -5.77 -2.26 -0.33
C GLN A 55 -6.94 -1.28 -0.30
N ASP A 56 -8.15 -1.76 -0.60
CA ASP A 56 -9.38 -0.94 -0.60
C ASP A 56 -9.66 -0.35 0.79
N ILE A 57 -9.44 -1.14 1.85
CA ILE A 57 -9.60 -0.68 3.24
C ILE A 57 -8.57 0.42 3.57
N LEU A 58 -7.30 0.22 3.21
CA LEU A 58 -6.25 1.21 3.47
C LEU A 58 -6.49 2.51 2.72
N GLU A 59 -6.96 2.43 1.48
CA GLU A 59 -7.35 3.60 0.69
C GLU A 59 -8.56 4.29 1.30
N GLY A 60 -9.60 3.54 1.66
CA GLY A 60 -10.81 4.09 2.29
C GLY A 60 -10.54 4.75 3.64
N ASP A 61 -9.66 4.19 4.47
CA ASP A 61 -9.23 4.79 5.74
C ASP A 61 -8.51 6.13 5.53
N GLU A 62 -7.66 6.22 4.51
CA GLU A 62 -6.98 7.49 4.18
C GLU A 62 -7.96 8.51 3.59
N GLN A 63 -8.87 8.10 2.71
CA GLN A 63 -9.96 8.95 2.22
C GLN A 63 -10.81 9.47 3.37
N ALA A 64 -11.12 8.63 4.36
CA ALA A 64 -11.87 9.01 5.55
C ALA A 64 -11.16 10.11 6.36
N LYS A 65 -9.85 9.95 6.59
CA LYS A 65 -9.01 10.94 7.29
C LYS A 65 -8.92 12.26 6.53
N GLN A 66 -8.98 12.21 5.20
CA GLN A 66 -8.99 13.39 4.33
C GLN A 66 -10.38 14.01 4.16
N GLY A 67 -11.43 13.45 4.78
CA GLY A 67 -12.79 13.95 4.69
C GLY A 67 -13.47 13.70 3.34
N LEU A 68 -12.95 12.74 2.55
CA LEU A 68 -13.47 12.35 1.24
C LEU A 68 -14.55 11.26 1.33
N LEU A 69 -15.32 11.24 2.43
CA LEU A 69 -16.38 10.26 2.63
C LEU A 69 -17.64 10.64 1.86
N GLU A 70 -18.25 9.65 1.22
CA GLU A 70 -19.55 9.80 0.58
C GLU A 70 -20.67 9.23 1.47
N PRO A 71 -21.83 9.90 1.59
CA PRO A 71 -22.97 9.34 2.31
C PRO A 71 -23.41 8.02 1.67
N TYR A 72 -23.50 6.96 2.48
CA TYR A 72 -24.06 5.70 2.02
C TYR A 72 -25.56 5.89 1.68
N PRO A 73 -26.02 5.60 0.46
CA PRO A 73 -27.41 5.78 0.05
C PRO A 73 -28.29 4.68 0.65
N TRP A 74 -28.60 4.82 1.94
CA TRP A 74 -29.44 3.88 2.65
C TRP A 74 -30.90 4.02 2.19
N GLY A 75 -31.50 2.94 1.66
CA GLY A 75 -32.93 2.89 1.36
C GLY A 75 -33.37 3.38 -0.03
N VAL A 76 -32.45 3.57 -0.98
CA VAL A 76 -32.81 3.78 -2.38
C VAL A 76 -32.64 2.45 -3.13
N LEU A 77 -33.75 1.75 -3.35
CA LEU A 77 -33.87 0.66 -4.33
C LEU A 77 -34.34 1.22 -5.67
#